data_AF-A0A1C5ECX8-F1
#
_entry.id   AF-A0A1C5ECX8-F1
#
_cell.length_a   1.000
_cell.length_b   1.000
_cell.length_c   1.000
_cell.angle_alpha   90.00
_cell.angle_beta   90.00
_cell.angle_gamma   90.00
#
_symmetry.space_group_name_H-M   'P 1'
#
loop_
_entity.id
_entity.type
_entity.pdbx_description
1 polymer ?
#
loop_
_entity_poly.entity_id
_entity_poly.type
_entity_poly.pdbx_seq_one_letter_code
_entity_poly.pdbx_strand_id
1 'polypeptide(L)'
;MLIGSADIYLNHRVVRIGSSAAPAAASPLGGAPVAVSDSHVHVAVRAQAGLVRVKLWNKVGPVRGTVVFDGEISLADGCIAVGDILNVSSFVQNFGSAGLHRMRVSVDDPGNASRVDVILNPGGSLISLTSVDGHAIPYEWTADEAAIGRFDELGLVLSSHDLPLGRLSAALKIVLIAHKEGEADSREYLRDFGIRMVSEWLRWLRDDISEAAASEAGRDISVRLRDLPGLESDDNISRLASSVLESLHRV
;
A
#
# COMPACT_ATOMS: atom_id res chain seq x y z
N MET A 1 -5.68 4.56 -4.07
CA MET A 1 -6.02 3.50 -3.13
C MET A 1 -5.41 2.20 -3.59
N LEU A 2 -4.90 1.41 -2.65
CA LEU A 2 -4.43 0.05 -2.91
C LEU A 2 -5.63 -0.80 -3.34
N ILE A 3 -5.58 -1.36 -4.54
CA ILE A 3 -6.64 -2.20 -5.13
C ILE A 3 -6.23 -3.66 -5.26
N GLY A 4 -4.97 -3.98 -5.02
CA GLY A 4 -4.46 -5.35 -5.05
C GLY A 4 -3.00 -5.42 -4.62
N SER A 5 -2.59 -6.57 -4.11
CA SER A 5 -1.20 -6.88 -3.79
C SER A 5 -0.96 -8.37 -3.97
N ALA A 6 0.18 -8.74 -4.57
CA ALA A 6 0.57 -10.12 -4.77
C ALA A 6 2.07 -10.30 -4.52
N ASP A 7 2.42 -11.39 -3.85
CA ASP A 7 3.80 -11.88 -3.79
C ASP A 7 3.94 -12.99 -4.84
N ILE A 8 4.69 -12.72 -5.91
CA ILE A 8 4.74 -13.56 -7.11
C ILE A 8 6.09 -14.28 -7.17
N TYR A 9 6.05 -15.60 -7.37
CA TYR A 9 7.24 -16.36 -7.71
C TYR A 9 7.55 -16.22 -9.21
N LEU A 10 8.78 -15.83 -9.55
CA LEU A 10 9.19 -15.59 -10.92
C LEU A 10 10.29 -16.56 -11.34
N ASN A 11 10.01 -17.32 -12.40
CA ASN A 11 11.01 -18.18 -13.06
C ASN A 11 12.05 -17.37 -13.84
N HIS A 12 11.66 -16.19 -14.32
CA HIS A 12 12.49 -15.31 -15.13
C HIS A 12 12.63 -13.95 -14.44
N ARG A 13 13.73 -13.24 -14.69
CA ARG A 13 14.04 -11.92 -14.11
C ARG A 13 13.18 -10.77 -14.65
N VAL A 14 11.92 -11.07 -14.97
CA VAL A 14 10.97 -10.15 -15.58
C VAL A 14 9.59 -10.39 -15.00
N VAL A 15 8.99 -9.33 -14.47
CA VAL A 15 7.54 -9.29 -14.22
C VAL A 15 6.87 -8.56 -15.37
N ARG A 16 5.77 -9.13 -15.87
CA ARG A 16 4.90 -8.53 -16.87
C ARG A 16 3.72 -7.88 -16.16
N ILE A 17 3.42 -6.64 -16.51
CA ILE A 17 2.35 -5.81 -15.95
C ILE A 17 1.57 -5.22 -17.11
N GLY A 18 0.25 -5.36 -17.17
CA GLY A 18 -0.53 -4.81 -18.27
C GLY A 18 -1.87 -5.49 -18.50
N SER A 19 -2.28 -5.59 -19.75
CA SER A 19 -3.50 -6.31 -20.16
C SER A 19 -3.50 -7.77 -19.69
N SER A 20 -4.69 -8.33 -19.47
CA SER A 20 -4.87 -9.76 -19.16
C SER A 20 -4.61 -10.66 -20.38
N ALA A 21 -4.76 -10.11 -21.59
CA ALA A 21 -4.48 -10.82 -22.83
C ALA A 21 -2.97 -10.95 -23.06
N ALA A 22 -2.55 -12.02 -23.74
CA ALA A 22 -1.15 -12.19 -24.09
C ALA A 22 -0.63 -11.01 -24.94
N PRO A 23 0.62 -10.57 -24.74
CA PRO A 23 1.20 -9.49 -25.54
C PRO A 23 1.30 -9.89 -27.01
N ALA A 24 0.94 -8.98 -27.91
CA ALA A 24 0.97 -9.21 -29.35
C ALA A 24 2.38 -9.42 -29.92
N ALA A 25 3.40 -8.87 -29.26
CA ALA A 25 4.80 -9.02 -29.63
C ALA A 25 5.68 -9.18 -28.38
N ALA A 26 6.84 -9.82 -28.55
CA ALA A 26 7.85 -9.85 -27.50
C ALA A 26 8.50 -8.47 -27.36
N SER A 27 8.39 -7.86 -26.18
CA SER A 27 9.15 -6.67 -25.79
C SER A 27 10.33 -7.08 -24.89
N PRO A 28 11.49 -7.48 -25.45
CA PRO A 28 12.63 -7.88 -24.64
C PRO A 28 13.23 -6.69 -23.89
N LEU A 29 13.74 -6.92 -22.68
CA LEU A 29 14.39 -5.89 -21.88
C LEU A 29 15.71 -5.38 -22.48
N GLY A 30 16.45 -6.22 -23.20
CA GLY A 30 17.73 -5.83 -23.80
C GLY A 30 18.79 -5.32 -22.80
N GLY A 31 18.68 -5.71 -21.52
CA GLY A 31 19.54 -5.20 -20.43
C GLY A 31 19.06 -3.91 -19.76
N ALA A 32 17.97 -3.30 -20.25
CA ALA A 32 17.33 -2.16 -19.60
C ALA A 32 16.46 -2.61 -18.40
N PRO A 33 16.20 -1.72 -17.43
CA PRO A 33 15.32 -2.03 -16.29
C PRO A 33 13.84 -2.17 -16.69
N VAL A 34 13.46 -1.70 -17.88
CA VAL A 34 12.09 -1.72 -18.38
C VAL A 34 12.04 -1.90 -19.90
N ALA A 35 11.00 -2.55 -20.39
CA ALA A 35 10.59 -2.54 -21.80
C ALA A 35 9.07 -2.42 -21.87
N VAL A 36 8.57 -1.75 -22.91
CA VAL A 36 7.15 -1.35 -22.98
C VAL A 36 6.59 -1.73 -24.35
N SER A 37 5.30 -2.05 -24.37
CA SER A 37 4.42 -2.08 -25.53
C SER A 37 3.13 -1.32 -25.20
N ASP A 38 2.24 -1.16 -26.17
CA ASP A 38 0.98 -0.42 -26.00
C ASP A 38 0.08 -0.98 -24.89
N SER A 39 0.24 -2.25 -24.51
CA SER A 39 -0.61 -2.92 -23.51
C SER A 39 0.15 -3.55 -22.34
N HIS A 40 1.48 -3.56 -22.38
CA HIS A 40 2.30 -4.19 -21.34
C HIS A 40 3.59 -3.43 -21.02
N VAL A 41 3.93 -3.41 -19.74
CA VAL A 41 5.22 -3.01 -19.18
C VAL A 41 5.91 -4.27 -18.66
N HIS A 42 7.13 -4.52 -19.12
CA HIS A 42 8.03 -5.55 -18.62
C HIS A 42 9.07 -4.88 -17.73
N VAL A 43 9.21 -5.36 -16.50
CA VAL A 43 10.13 -4.77 -15.50
C VAL A 43 11.16 -5.81 -15.09
N ALA A 44 12.42 -5.42 -15.11
CA ALA A 44 13.54 -6.23 -14.61
C ALA A 44 13.47 -6.36 -13.08
N VAL A 45 13.46 -7.61 -12.60
CA VAL A 45 13.25 -7.95 -11.18
C VAL A 45 14.15 -9.13 -10.79
N ARG A 46 14.28 -9.38 -9.49
CA ARG A 46 14.89 -10.62 -9.01
C ARG A 46 14.07 -11.84 -9.46
N ALA A 47 14.73 -12.95 -9.73
CA ALA A 47 14.08 -14.24 -10.00
C ALA A 47 14.79 -15.36 -9.27
N GLN A 48 14.04 -16.40 -8.91
CA GLN A 48 14.52 -17.61 -8.23
C GLN A 48 15.30 -17.38 -6.91
N ALA A 49 15.29 -16.15 -6.37
CA ALA A 49 15.91 -15.78 -5.10
C ALA A 49 14.87 -15.52 -3.99
N GLY A 50 13.61 -15.31 -4.36
CA GLY A 50 12.50 -15.00 -3.45
C GLY A 50 11.31 -14.44 -4.21
N LEU A 51 10.19 -14.23 -3.51
CA LEU A 51 8.98 -13.66 -4.10
C LEU A 51 9.18 -12.18 -4.46
N VAL A 52 8.58 -11.71 -5.55
CA VAL A 52 8.53 -10.29 -5.90
C VAL A 52 7.17 -9.75 -5.48
N ARG A 53 7.17 -8.73 -4.63
CA ARG A 53 5.94 -8.08 -4.17
C ARG A 53 5.50 -7.05 -5.19
N VAL A 54 4.31 -7.20 -5.74
CA VAL A 54 3.70 -6.20 -6.61
C VAL A 54 2.44 -5.65 -5.97
N LYS A 55 2.35 -4.33 -5.87
CA LYS A 55 1.16 -3.62 -5.37
C LYS A 55 0.54 -2.81 -6.49
N LEU A 56 -0.78 -2.91 -6.59
CA LEU A 56 -1.60 -2.22 -7.57
C LEU A 56 -2.38 -1.12 -6.87
N TRP A 57 -2.28 0.09 -7.39
CA TRP A 57 -2.88 1.29 -6.85
C TRP A 57 -3.76 1.96 -7.91
N ASN A 58 -4.88 2.55 -7.49
CA ASN A 58 -5.77 3.33 -8.34
C ASN A 58 -5.83 4.77 -7.83
N LYS A 59 -5.51 5.76 -8.69
CA LYS A 59 -5.49 7.21 -8.43
C LYS A 59 -4.50 7.71 -7.39
N VAL A 60 -4.33 6.98 -6.30
CA VAL A 60 -3.49 7.35 -5.14
C VAL A 60 -2.54 6.21 -4.81
N GLY A 61 -1.26 6.50 -4.58
CA GLY A 61 -0.25 5.51 -4.19
C GLY A 61 1.13 6.12 -3.87
N PRO A 62 2.10 5.31 -3.46
CA PRO A 62 3.27 5.78 -2.73
C PRO A 62 4.28 6.51 -3.61
N VAL A 63 4.90 7.53 -3.03
CA VAL A 63 6.00 8.28 -3.66
C VAL A 63 7.31 7.68 -3.16
N ARG A 64 7.68 6.51 -3.68
CA ARG A 64 8.90 5.81 -3.29
C ARG A 64 9.50 4.99 -4.42
N GLY A 65 10.77 4.65 -4.26
CA GLY A 65 11.53 3.89 -5.25
C GLY A 65 11.90 4.73 -6.47
N THR A 66 12.49 4.06 -7.45
CA THR A 66 12.84 4.63 -8.75
C THR A 66 11.69 4.40 -9.74
N VAL A 67 11.17 5.48 -10.33
CA VAL A 67 10.19 5.37 -11.42
C VAL A 67 10.89 4.83 -12.66
N VAL A 68 10.48 3.64 -13.12
CA VAL A 68 10.99 3.01 -14.35
C VAL A 68 10.05 3.19 -15.52
N PHE A 69 8.77 3.50 -15.28
CA PHE A 69 7.80 3.81 -16.31
C PHE A 69 6.79 4.86 -15.82
N ASP A 70 6.45 5.81 -16.69
CA ASP A 70 5.32 6.74 -16.54
C ASP A 70 4.81 7.06 -17.94
N GLY A 71 3.64 6.52 -18.29
CA GLY A 71 3.09 6.62 -19.63
C GLY A 71 1.71 6.02 -19.73
N GLU A 72 1.17 5.96 -20.94
CA GLU A 72 -0.15 5.40 -21.19
C GLU A 72 -0.07 3.91 -21.53
N ILE A 73 -1.08 3.15 -21.10
CA ILE A 73 -1.22 1.72 -21.35
C ILE A 73 -2.67 1.39 -21.72
N SER A 74 -2.86 0.48 -22.65
CA SER A 74 -4.18 0.00 -23.06
C SER A 74 -4.59 -1.25 -22.26
N LEU A 75 -5.67 -1.14 -21.49
CA LEU A 75 -6.33 -2.24 -20.78
C LEU A 75 -7.67 -2.54 -21.46
N ALA A 76 -7.67 -3.46 -22.42
CA ALA A 76 -8.80 -3.67 -23.33
C ALA A 76 -10.08 -4.21 -22.65
N ASP A 77 -9.94 -4.96 -21.56
CA ASP A 77 -11.03 -5.55 -20.78
C ASP A 77 -11.21 -4.86 -19.40
N GLY A 78 -10.49 -3.76 -19.17
CA GLY A 78 -10.46 -3.08 -17.88
C GLY A 78 -9.90 -3.92 -16.74
N CYS A 79 -9.10 -4.95 -17.05
CA CYS A 79 -8.35 -5.71 -16.07
C CYS A 79 -6.85 -5.41 -16.22
N ILE A 80 -6.15 -5.47 -15.09
CA ILE A 80 -4.69 -5.42 -15.04
C ILE A 80 -4.18 -6.78 -14.54
N ALA A 81 -3.27 -7.37 -15.29
CA ALA A 81 -2.57 -8.58 -14.93
C ALA A 81 -1.13 -8.28 -14.54
N VAL A 82 -0.65 -9.03 -13.56
CA VAL A 82 0.74 -9.08 -13.13
C VAL A 82 1.16 -10.53 -13.08
N GLY A 83 2.28 -10.87 -13.69
CA GLY A 83 2.76 -12.25 -13.63
C GLY A 83 4.14 -12.44 -14.24
N ASP A 84 4.62 -13.67 -14.20
CA ASP A 84 5.83 -14.03 -14.94
C ASP A 84 5.57 -14.04 -16.46
N ILE A 85 6.64 -13.97 -17.25
CA ILE A 85 6.52 -13.87 -18.72
C ILE A 85 5.92 -15.12 -19.38
N LEU A 86 5.95 -16.28 -18.71
CA LEU A 86 5.31 -17.52 -19.17
C LEU A 86 3.90 -17.68 -18.60
N ASN A 87 3.43 -16.76 -17.76
CA ASN A 87 2.11 -16.75 -17.13
C ASN A 87 1.81 -18.03 -16.30
N VAL A 88 2.85 -18.65 -15.74
CA VAL A 88 2.75 -19.78 -14.80
C VAL A 88 2.30 -19.30 -13.42
N SER A 89 2.71 -18.09 -13.03
CA SER A 89 2.25 -17.40 -11.82
C SER A 89 1.74 -16.02 -12.21
N SER A 90 0.45 -15.79 -12.00
CA SER A 90 -0.18 -14.51 -12.31
C SER A 90 -1.28 -14.13 -11.33
N PHE A 91 -1.52 -12.83 -11.26
CA PHE A 91 -2.54 -12.17 -10.47
C PHE A 91 -3.26 -11.19 -11.39
N VAL A 92 -4.58 -11.26 -11.44
CA VAL A 92 -5.42 -10.38 -12.27
C VAL A 92 -6.36 -9.62 -11.36
N GLN A 93 -6.41 -8.30 -11.54
CA GLN A 93 -7.27 -7.41 -10.80
C GLN A 93 -8.19 -6.65 -11.76
N ASN A 94 -9.50 -6.68 -11.48
CA ASN A 94 -10.45 -5.86 -12.21
C ASN A 94 -10.29 -4.39 -11.79
N PHE A 95 -10.06 -3.51 -12.77
CA PHE A 95 -9.89 -2.06 -12.62
C PHE A 95 -11.17 -1.29 -12.99
N GLY A 96 -12.11 -1.92 -13.69
CA GLY A 96 -13.48 -1.48 -13.89
C GLY A 96 -13.75 -0.74 -15.21
N SER A 97 -12.78 0.00 -15.75
CA SER A 97 -12.92 0.65 -17.05
C SER A 97 -11.88 0.12 -18.04
N ALA A 98 -12.36 -0.21 -19.24
CA ALA A 98 -11.49 -0.53 -20.37
C ALA A 98 -11.00 0.74 -21.07
N GLY A 99 -9.86 0.66 -21.75
CA GLY A 99 -9.32 1.72 -22.59
C GLY A 99 -7.91 2.13 -22.21
N LEU A 100 -7.58 3.39 -22.48
CA LEU A 100 -6.26 3.96 -22.23
C LEU A 100 -6.20 4.50 -20.80
N HIS A 101 -5.16 4.10 -20.08
CA HIS A 101 -4.92 4.54 -18.71
C HIS A 101 -3.49 5.04 -18.57
N ARG A 102 -3.30 6.11 -17.81
CA ARG A 102 -1.97 6.47 -17.37
C ARG A 102 -1.51 5.44 -16.33
N MET A 103 -0.28 4.98 -16.45
CA MET A 103 0.33 4.03 -15.52
C MET A 103 1.71 4.56 -15.14
N ARG A 104 2.00 4.53 -13.84
CA ARG A 104 3.32 4.75 -13.29
C ARG A 104 3.80 3.48 -12.58
N VAL A 105 5.02 3.06 -12.88
CA VAL A 105 5.66 1.89 -12.25
C VAL A 105 6.94 2.33 -11.57
N SER A 106 7.02 2.06 -10.26
CA SER A 106 8.18 2.33 -9.43
C SER A 106 8.73 1.04 -8.84
N VAL A 107 10.06 0.97 -8.69
CA VAL A 107 10.76 -0.18 -8.13
C VAL A 107 11.74 0.21 -7.04
N ASP A 108 12.04 -0.71 -6.12
CA ASP A 108 13.05 -0.50 -5.08
C ASP A 108 14.49 -0.53 -5.61
N ASP A 109 14.81 -1.44 -6.53
CA ASP A 109 16.16 -1.62 -7.10
C ASP A 109 16.10 -1.88 -8.63
N PRO A 110 16.30 -0.87 -9.50
CA PRO A 110 16.22 -1.05 -10.95
C PRO A 110 17.14 -2.16 -11.48
N GLY A 111 16.57 -3.17 -12.15
CA GLY A 111 17.32 -4.31 -12.69
C GLY A 111 17.30 -5.56 -11.79
N ASN A 112 17.00 -5.41 -10.49
CA ASN A 112 17.00 -6.50 -9.53
C ASN A 112 15.90 -6.36 -8.45
N ALA A 113 14.84 -5.64 -8.80
CA ALA A 113 13.81 -5.22 -7.85
C ALA A 113 13.15 -6.39 -7.12
N SER A 114 12.85 -6.17 -5.84
CA SER A 114 12.08 -7.08 -4.99
C SER A 114 10.66 -6.56 -4.73
N ARG A 115 10.43 -5.27 -4.99
CA ARG A 115 9.17 -4.58 -4.76
C ARG A 115 8.84 -3.72 -5.97
N VAL A 116 7.62 -3.83 -6.45
CA VAL A 116 7.08 -3.06 -7.57
C VAL A 116 5.77 -2.41 -7.15
N ASP A 117 5.70 -1.09 -7.23
CA ASP A 117 4.48 -0.32 -7.03
C ASP A 117 3.96 0.15 -8.39
N VAL A 118 2.71 -0.21 -8.73
CA VAL A 118 2.04 0.13 -9.98
C VAL A 118 0.86 1.03 -9.66
N ILE A 119 0.88 2.27 -10.14
CA ILE A 119 -0.19 3.25 -9.92
C ILE A 119 -0.89 3.52 -11.24
N LEU A 120 -2.18 3.22 -11.30
CA LEU A 120 -3.07 3.51 -12.40
C LEU A 120 -3.75 4.86 -12.19
N ASN A 121 -3.77 5.67 -13.24
CA ASN A 121 -4.26 7.04 -13.30
C ASN A 121 -3.79 7.90 -12.10
N PRO A 122 -2.48 7.92 -11.79
CA PRO A 122 -1.96 8.84 -10.77
C PRO A 122 -2.24 10.28 -11.23
N GLY A 123 -2.66 11.15 -10.30
CA GLY A 123 -2.66 12.59 -10.60
C GLY A 123 -1.27 13.21 -10.53
N GLY A 124 -1.23 14.53 -10.70
CA GLY A 124 0.01 15.30 -10.64
C GLY A 124 0.37 15.78 -9.23
N SER A 125 -0.55 15.68 -8.28
CA SER A 125 -0.41 16.25 -6.95
C SER A 125 0.17 15.27 -5.93
N LEU A 126 0.94 15.81 -4.99
CA LEU A 126 1.41 15.12 -3.80
C LEU A 126 0.53 15.49 -2.61
N ILE A 127 0.21 14.51 -1.78
CA ILE A 127 -0.50 14.73 -0.51
C ILE A 127 0.37 14.32 0.66
N SER A 128 0.32 15.16 1.70
CA SER A 128 0.78 14.77 3.02
C SER A 128 -0.31 13.96 3.69
N LEU A 129 0.00 12.75 4.11
CA LEU A 129 -0.87 12.00 5.01
C LEU A 129 -0.79 12.59 6.43
N THR A 130 -1.82 12.33 7.22
CA THR A 130 -1.84 12.60 8.65
C THR A 130 -0.63 11.97 9.29
N SER A 131 0.14 12.77 10.02
CA SER A 131 1.29 12.32 10.80
C SER A 131 1.23 12.91 12.21
N VAL A 132 2.14 12.41 13.05
CA VAL A 132 2.38 12.92 14.39
C VAL A 132 3.72 13.66 14.39
N ASP A 133 3.84 14.74 15.15
CA ASP A 133 5.07 15.52 15.28
C ASP A 133 6.29 14.63 15.60
N GLY A 134 7.41 14.87 14.93
CA GLY A 134 8.62 14.04 15.04
C GLY A 134 8.54 12.67 14.35
N HIS A 135 7.40 12.31 13.78
CA HIS A 135 7.13 11.01 13.16
C HIS A 135 6.47 11.13 11.78
N ALA A 136 7.03 11.99 10.93
CA ALA A 136 6.57 12.15 9.55
C ALA A 136 6.65 10.83 8.77
N ILE A 137 5.66 10.60 7.91
CA ILE A 137 5.61 9.48 6.97
C ILE A 137 5.72 9.99 5.53
N PRO A 138 6.18 9.16 4.57
CA PRO A 138 6.35 9.59 3.18
C PRO A 138 5.06 10.12 2.55
N TYR A 139 5.23 11.03 1.57
CA TYR A 139 4.13 11.55 0.75
C TYR A 139 3.53 10.46 -0.16
N GLU A 140 2.28 10.68 -0.57
CA GLU A 140 1.58 9.86 -1.57
C GLU A 140 1.21 10.70 -2.80
N TRP A 141 1.20 10.09 -3.98
CA TRP A 141 0.61 10.66 -5.19
C TRP A 141 -0.91 10.61 -5.06
N THR A 142 -1.61 11.63 -5.55
CA THR A 142 -3.08 11.62 -5.66
C THR A 142 -3.54 12.11 -7.01
N ALA A 143 -4.70 11.61 -7.48
CA ALA A 143 -5.51 12.31 -8.47
C ALA A 143 -5.82 13.72 -7.96
N ASP A 144 -5.71 14.72 -8.84
CA ASP A 144 -5.99 16.11 -8.47
C ASP A 144 -7.41 16.22 -7.89
N GLU A 145 -7.56 17.03 -6.83
CA GLU A 145 -8.84 17.31 -6.15
C GLU A 145 -9.55 16.13 -5.46
N ALA A 146 -8.94 14.94 -5.38
CA ALA A 146 -9.54 13.83 -4.66
C ALA A 146 -9.48 14.07 -3.14
N ALA A 147 -10.62 14.41 -2.53
CA ALA A 147 -10.78 14.32 -1.08
C ALA A 147 -10.66 12.84 -0.67
N ILE A 148 -9.70 12.55 0.21
CA ILE A 148 -9.50 11.19 0.74
C ILE A 148 -10.25 11.10 2.07
N GLY A 149 -11.16 10.14 2.18
CA GLY A 149 -11.86 9.87 3.43
C GLY A 149 -10.90 9.36 4.51
N ARG A 150 -11.23 9.55 5.80
CA ARG A 150 -10.35 9.14 6.91
C ARG A 150 -9.96 7.66 6.87
N PHE A 151 -10.86 6.77 6.47
CA PHE A 151 -10.55 5.34 6.39
C PHE A 151 -9.76 4.95 5.14
N ASP A 152 -9.92 5.72 4.05
CA ASP A 152 -9.03 5.59 2.89
C ASP A 152 -7.62 6.03 3.26
N GLU A 153 -7.50 7.15 3.98
CA GLU A 153 -6.23 7.65 4.51
C GLU A 153 -5.59 6.64 5.48
N LEU A 154 -6.39 6.04 6.39
CA LEU A 154 -5.93 4.96 7.26
C LEU A 154 -5.40 3.78 6.44
N GLY A 155 -6.12 3.37 5.39
CA GLY A 155 -5.67 2.32 4.48
C GLY A 155 -4.33 2.65 3.79
N LEU A 156 -4.09 3.92 3.43
CA LEU A 156 -2.82 4.37 2.88
C LEU A 156 -1.69 4.33 3.92
N VAL A 157 -1.94 4.82 5.14
CA VAL A 157 -0.97 4.76 6.23
C VAL A 157 -0.58 3.31 6.54
N LEU A 158 -1.55 2.40 6.60
CA LEU A 158 -1.36 0.98 6.90
C LEU A 158 -0.93 0.14 5.67
N SER A 159 -0.81 0.75 4.49
CA SER A 159 -0.46 0.01 3.28
C SER A 159 0.99 -0.50 3.29
N SER A 160 1.84 -0.01 4.18
CA SER A 160 3.26 -0.34 4.25
C SER A 160 3.72 -0.51 5.70
N HIS A 161 4.87 -1.16 5.88
CA HIS A 161 5.40 -1.57 7.19
C HIS A 161 6.77 -0.93 7.49
N ASP A 162 7.19 0.06 6.69
CA ASP A 162 8.31 0.95 6.99
C ASP A 162 7.91 1.94 8.08
N LEU A 163 8.90 2.44 8.84
CA LEU A 163 8.68 3.41 9.92
C LEU A 163 7.52 3.02 10.87
N PRO A 164 7.53 1.82 11.50
CA PRO A 164 6.36 1.30 12.21
C PRO A 164 5.77 2.25 13.25
N LEU A 165 6.64 2.94 14.02
CA LEU A 165 6.20 3.91 15.02
C LEU A 165 5.44 5.08 14.39
N GLY A 166 5.95 5.65 13.29
CA GLY A 166 5.27 6.77 12.62
C GLY A 166 3.96 6.38 11.98
N ARG A 167 3.91 5.19 11.35
CA ARG A 167 2.67 4.67 10.75
C ARG A 167 1.62 4.32 11.80
N LEU A 168 2.01 3.67 12.90
CA LEU A 168 1.08 3.39 13.98
C LEU A 168 0.58 4.68 14.63
N SER A 169 1.46 5.65 14.90
CA SER A 169 1.07 6.94 15.47
C SER A 169 0.08 7.69 14.56
N ALA A 170 0.35 7.75 13.27
CA ALA A 170 -0.56 8.31 12.26
C ALA A 170 -1.92 7.58 12.23
N ALA A 171 -1.91 6.24 12.23
CA ALA A 171 -3.12 5.44 12.22
C ALA A 171 -3.99 5.71 13.46
N LEU A 172 -3.39 5.75 14.66
CA LEU A 172 -4.10 6.08 15.89
C LEU A 172 -4.69 7.50 15.86
N LYS A 173 -3.94 8.48 15.35
CA LYS A 173 -4.42 9.85 15.15
C LYS A 173 -5.61 9.92 14.20
N ILE A 174 -5.57 9.18 13.09
CA ILE A 174 -6.69 9.10 12.13
C ILE A 174 -7.93 8.48 12.78
N VAL A 175 -7.77 7.39 13.54
CA VAL A 175 -8.89 6.75 14.27
C VAL A 175 -9.50 7.71 15.29
N LEU A 176 -8.68 8.47 16.02
CA LEU A 176 -9.13 9.50 16.95
C LEU A 176 -9.90 10.63 16.27
N ILE A 177 -9.38 11.14 15.15
CA ILE A 177 -10.03 12.19 14.36
C ILE A 177 -11.36 11.69 13.80
N ALA A 178 -11.39 10.50 13.19
CA ALA A 178 -12.60 9.90 12.65
C ALA A 178 -13.67 9.66 13.74
N HIS A 179 -13.25 9.28 14.95
CA HIS A 179 -14.16 9.15 16.08
C HIS A 179 -14.74 10.49 16.54
N LYS A 180 -13.96 11.58 16.52
CA LYS A 180 -14.42 12.94 16.86
C LYS A 180 -15.35 13.54 15.80
N GLU A 181 -15.02 13.33 14.53
CA GLU A 181 -15.77 13.84 13.37
C GLU A 181 -17.04 13.03 13.09
N GLY A 182 -17.10 11.76 13.50
CA GLY A 182 -18.22 10.87 13.22
C GLY A 182 -19.54 11.24 13.93
N GLU A 183 -20.66 10.90 13.29
CA GLU A 183 -22.00 10.96 13.90
C GLU A 183 -22.10 10.02 15.09
N ALA A 184 -22.86 10.40 16.13
CA ALA A 184 -22.94 9.68 17.40
C ALA A 184 -23.17 8.16 17.23
N ASP A 185 -24.07 7.78 16.33
CA ASP A 185 -24.45 6.39 16.08
C ASP A 185 -23.36 5.58 15.34
N SER A 186 -22.42 6.25 14.68
CA SER A 186 -21.33 5.62 13.90
C SER A 186 -19.97 5.67 14.59
N ARG A 187 -19.79 6.47 15.64
CA ARG A 187 -18.48 6.71 16.29
C ARG A 187 -17.81 5.45 16.81
N GLU A 188 -18.58 4.57 17.45
CA GLU A 188 -18.04 3.32 17.99
C GLU A 188 -17.70 2.34 16.86
N TYR A 189 -18.58 2.22 15.88
CA TYR A 189 -18.37 1.38 14.71
C TYR A 189 -17.10 1.76 13.94
N LEU A 190 -16.93 3.06 13.64
CA LEU A 190 -15.77 3.56 12.90
C LEU A 190 -14.47 3.34 13.69
N ARG A 191 -14.49 3.59 15.00
CA ARG A 191 -13.34 3.30 15.86
C ARG A 191 -12.99 1.82 15.82
N ASP A 192 -13.95 0.95 16.06
CA ASP A 192 -13.72 -0.49 16.16
C ASP A 192 -13.26 -1.08 14.81
N PHE A 193 -13.79 -0.56 13.69
CA PHE A 193 -13.30 -0.87 12.35
C PHE A 193 -11.84 -0.43 12.15
N GLY A 194 -11.49 0.80 12.52
CA GLY A 194 -10.11 1.30 12.42
C GLY A 194 -9.13 0.53 13.29
N ILE A 195 -9.53 0.18 14.51
CA ILE A 195 -8.74 -0.66 15.41
C ILE A 195 -8.50 -2.04 14.81
N ARG A 196 -9.52 -2.66 14.20
CA ARG A 196 -9.34 -3.95 13.51
C ARG A 196 -8.33 -3.84 12.37
N MET A 197 -8.35 -2.77 11.58
CA MET A 197 -7.33 -2.54 10.54
C MET A 197 -5.92 -2.42 11.14
N VAL A 198 -5.78 -1.70 12.26
CA VAL A 198 -4.50 -1.56 12.98
C VAL A 198 -4.03 -2.90 13.52
N SER A 199 -4.91 -3.69 14.15
CA SER A 199 -4.57 -5.03 14.66
C SER A 199 -4.06 -5.93 13.55
N GLU A 200 -4.76 -5.99 12.42
CA GLU A 200 -4.29 -6.77 11.28
C GLU A 200 -2.94 -6.26 10.78
N TRP A 201 -2.74 -4.96 10.66
CA TRP A 201 -1.44 -4.40 10.25
C TRP A 201 -0.30 -4.76 11.21
N LEU A 202 -0.53 -4.75 12.53
CA LEU A 202 0.47 -5.14 13.53
C LEU A 202 0.95 -6.59 13.32
N ARG A 203 0.06 -7.49 12.90
CA ARG A 203 0.38 -8.89 12.60
C ARG A 203 1.38 -9.06 11.45
N TRP A 204 1.47 -8.07 10.56
CA TRP A 204 2.37 -8.10 9.41
C TRP A 204 3.72 -7.41 9.66
N LEU A 205 3.93 -6.89 10.88
CA LEU A 205 5.25 -6.35 11.27
C LEU A 205 6.29 -7.45 11.46
N ARG A 206 5.86 -8.62 11.96
CA ARG A 206 6.71 -9.79 12.18
C ARG A 206 5.89 -11.08 12.06
N ASP A 207 6.50 -12.14 11.56
CA ASP A 207 5.83 -13.43 11.32
C ASP A 207 5.47 -14.20 12.60
N ASP A 208 6.02 -13.80 13.76
CA ASP A 208 5.78 -14.40 15.07
C ASP A 208 4.58 -13.80 15.83
N ILE A 209 4.03 -12.67 15.36
CA ILE A 209 2.88 -12.03 16.00
C ILE A 209 1.63 -12.83 15.66
N SER A 210 1.06 -13.50 16.67
CA SER A 210 -0.20 -14.23 16.51
C SER A 210 -1.40 -13.29 16.35
N GLU A 211 -2.50 -13.82 15.79
CA GLU A 211 -3.79 -13.11 15.76
C GLU A 211 -4.23 -12.72 17.18
N ALA A 212 -4.08 -13.62 18.16
CA ALA A 212 -4.44 -13.36 19.54
C ALA A 212 -3.66 -12.18 20.14
N ALA A 213 -2.34 -12.14 19.91
CA ALA A 213 -1.48 -11.04 20.37
C ALA A 213 -1.84 -9.70 19.71
N ALA A 214 -2.08 -9.70 18.39
CA ALA A 214 -2.52 -8.52 17.66
C ALA A 214 -3.91 -8.03 18.10
N SER A 215 -4.85 -8.95 18.34
CA SER A 215 -6.19 -8.67 18.87
C SER A 215 -6.15 -8.14 20.30
N GLU A 216 -5.23 -8.63 21.13
CA GLU A 216 -4.99 -8.08 22.48
C GLU A 216 -4.41 -6.66 22.44
N ALA A 217 -3.42 -6.41 21.59
CA ALA A 217 -2.90 -5.06 21.36
C ALA A 217 -4.01 -4.10 20.88
N GLY A 218 -4.84 -4.53 19.92
CA GLY A 218 -6.00 -3.76 19.46
C GLY A 218 -6.99 -3.42 20.57
N ARG A 219 -7.23 -4.35 21.50
CA ARG A 219 -8.10 -4.12 22.66
C ARG A 219 -7.51 -3.10 23.62
N ASP A 220 -6.21 -3.21 23.94
CA ASP A 220 -5.52 -2.22 24.78
C ASP A 220 -5.58 -0.82 24.14
N ILE A 221 -5.31 -0.73 22.83
CA ILE A 221 -5.46 0.52 22.08
C ILE A 221 -6.89 1.04 22.21
N SER A 222 -7.91 0.23 21.92
CA SER A 222 -9.32 0.64 21.98
C SER A 222 -9.72 1.17 23.36
N VAL A 223 -9.27 0.51 24.44
CA VAL A 223 -9.49 0.97 25.82
C VAL A 223 -8.85 2.33 26.06
N ARG A 224 -7.59 2.51 25.65
CA ARG A 224 -6.87 3.76 25.86
C ARG A 224 -7.43 4.90 25.00
N LEU A 225 -7.85 4.63 23.77
CA LEU A 225 -8.50 5.63 22.91
C LEU A 225 -9.85 6.11 23.47
N ARG A 226 -10.50 5.40 24.40
CA ARG A 226 -11.70 5.90 25.08
C ARG A 226 -11.38 7.04 26.05
N ASP A 227 -10.15 7.12 26.55
CA ASP A 227 -9.67 8.24 27.37
C ASP A 227 -9.17 9.39 26.47
N LEU A 228 -10.07 9.87 25.59
CA LEU A 228 -9.79 10.87 24.56
C LEU A 228 -9.11 12.15 25.06
N PRO A 229 -9.48 12.75 26.21
CA PRO A 229 -8.85 13.97 26.70
C PRO A 229 -7.33 13.79 26.94
N GLY A 230 -6.91 12.57 27.28
CA GLY A 230 -5.51 12.22 27.49
C GLY A 230 -4.71 12.00 26.21
N LEU A 231 -5.32 12.01 25.02
CA LEU A 231 -4.69 11.63 23.75
C LEU A 231 -4.76 12.70 22.65
N GLU A 232 -5.14 13.93 23.00
CA GLU A 232 -5.25 15.00 22.00
C GLU A 232 -3.89 15.52 21.51
N SER A 233 -2.83 15.30 22.28
CA SER A 233 -1.48 15.68 21.86
C SER A 233 -0.79 14.58 21.08
N ASP A 234 -0.06 15.01 20.07
CA ASP A 234 0.81 14.16 19.25
C ASP A 234 1.81 13.35 20.10
N ASP A 235 2.34 13.93 21.17
CA ASP A 235 3.22 13.25 22.12
C ASP A 235 2.54 12.07 22.87
N ASN A 236 1.26 12.21 23.19
CA ASN A 236 0.55 11.12 23.88
C ASN A 236 0.22 9.99 22.90
N ILE A 237 -0.09 10.32 21.64
CA ILE A 237 -0.32 9.34 20.57
C ILE A 237 0.96 8.57 20.25
N SER A 238 2.10 9.25 20.10
CA SER A 238 3.39 8.59 19.84
C SER A 238 3.83 7.70 21.00
N ARG A 239 3.62 8.13 22.25
CA ARG A 239 3.88 7.30 23.44
C ARG A 239 3.00 6.06 23.49
N LEU A 240 1.72 6.16 23.14
CA LEU A 240 0.83 5.01 23.01
C LEU A 240 1.34 4.05 21.93
N ALA A 241 1.66 4.55 20.74
CA ALA A 241 2.19 3.73 19.65
C ALA A 241 3.50 3.02 20.05
N SER A 242 4.44 3.71 20.71
CA SER A 242 5.67 3.10 21.22
C SER A 242 5.38 1.98 22.22
N SER A 243 4.49 2.23 23.19
CA SER A 243 4.10 1.24 24.19
C SER A 243 3.49 -0.02 23.57
N VAL A 244 2.71 0.11 22.50
CA VAL A 244 2.13 -1.02 21.76
C VAL A 244 3.22 -1.80 21.02
N LEU A 245 4.13 -1.12 20.33
CA LEU A 245 5.22 -1.79 19.63
C LEU A 245 6.15 -2.50 20.62
N GLU A 246 6.45 -1.89 21.76
CA GLU A 246 7.25 -2.49 22.82
C GLU A 246 6.59 -3.72 23.46
N SER A 247 5.27 -3.71 23.64
CA SER A 247 4.56 -4.87 24.21
C SER A 247 4.62 -6.07 23.27
N LEU A 248 4.55 -5.84 21.96
CA LEU A 248 4.68 -6.89 20.96
C LEU A 248 6.08 -7.52 20.98
N HIS A 249 7.15 -6.77 21.25
CA HIS A 249 8.52 -7.33 21.34
C HIS A 249 8.72 -8.30 22.53
N ARG A 250 7.83 -8.28 23.53
CA ARG A 250 7.93 -9.13 24.73
C ARG A 250 7.19 -10.47 24.60
N VAL A 251 6.42 -10.63 23.52
CA VAL A 251 5.71 -11.86 23.14
C VAL A 251 6.55 -12.60 22.12
#